data_AF-A0A9W4WQJ4-F1
#
_entry.id   AF-A0A9W4WQJ4-F1
#
_cell.length_a   1.000
_cell.length_b   1.000
_cell.length_c   1.000
_cell.angle_alpha   90.00
_cell.angle_beta   90.00
_cell.angle_gamma   90.00
#
_symmetry.space_group_name_H-M   'P 1'
#
loop_
_entity.id
_entity.type
_entity.pdbx_description
1 polymer ?
#
loop_
_entity_poly.entity_id
_entity_poly.type
_entity_poly.pdbx_seq_one_letter_code
_entity_poly.pdbx_strand_id
1 'polypeptide(L)'
;MKHTVSCRRVANMIERSPAFNKHGSVIASNLRQFGEMVMIAGQSLRKMYRKGSFVFTSFDIEIEAMMKKLVKLEYGDIRYFSGRLNKLANIVKEFRVIVAEASKSVMDAENVRDGVEKYIIEAREELLITNDIMRHLQSTAVHLDQVNKILIDYEDKLIDLNTEMIQAEEKDILEISITDLQYLKSSIDILKKSHDRFVHKESLN
;
A
#
# COMPACT_ATOMS: atom_id res chain seq x y z
N MET A 1 20.50 0.37 9.73
CA MET A 1 19.75 -0.64 10.52
C MET A 1 18.30 -0.27 10.75
N LYS A 2 17.96 0.95 11.24
CA LYS A 2 16.55 1.37 11.44
C LYS A 2 15.68 1.15 10.18
N HIS A 3 16.12 1.61 9.01
CA HIS A 3 15.35 1.48 7.76
C HIS A 3 15.13 0.02 7.30
N THR A 4 16.14 -0.84 7.42
CA THR A 4 16.03 -2.28 7.10
C THR A 4 15.02 -2.99 8.01
N VAL A 5 15.00 -2.66 9.30
CA VAL A 5 14.03 -3.21 10.25
C VAL A 5 12.62 -2.76 9.90
N SER A 6 12.43 -1.48 9.57
CA SER A 6 11.13 -0.97 9.11
C SER A 6 10.64 -1.67 7.85
N CYS A 7 11.50 -1.84 6.83
CA CYS A 7 11.13 -2.52 5.59
C CYS A 7 10.72 -3.98 5.84
N ARG A 8 11.45 -4.71 6.69
CA ARG A 8 11.09 -6.08 7.07
C ARG A 8 9.77 -6.15 7.83
N ARG A 9 9.50 -5.18 8.73
CA ARG A 9 8.25 -5.13 9.49
C ARG A 9 7.05 -4.95 8.55
N VAL A 10 7.15 -3.99 7.63
CA VAL A 10 6.10 -3.74 6.63
C VAL A 10 5.92 -4.94 5.70
N ALA A 11 7.03 -5.53 5.21
CA ALA A 11 6.98 -6.74 4.38
C ALA A 11 6.21 -7.88 5.06
N ASN A 12 6.49 -8.14 6.35
CA ASN A 12 5.80 -9.19 7.10
C ASN A 12 4.31 -8.87 7.33
N MET A 13 3.94 -7.59 7.46
CA MET A 13 2.53 -7.19 7.58
C MET A 13 1.78 -7.42 6.28
N ILE A 14 2.38 -7.05 5.14
CA ILE A 14 1.77 -7.20 3.81
C ILE A 14 1.62 -8.68 3.44
N GLU A 15 2.66 -9.49 3.66
CA GLU A 15 2.66 -10.93 3.34
C GLU A 15 1.61 -11.73 4.12
N ARG A 16 1.30 -11.31 5.36
CA ARG A 16 0.32 -11.97 6.22
C ARG A 16 -1.10 -11.46 6.04
N SER A 17 -1.29 -10.38 5.29
CA SER A 17 -2.59 -9.75 5.13
C SER A 17 -3.36 -10.44 3.99
N PRO A 18 -4.57 -10.96 4.26
CA PRO A 18 -5.43 -11.52 3.21
C PRO A 18 -5.80 -10.48 2.13
N ALA A 19 -5.72 -9.19 2.47
CA ALA A 19 -6.04 -8.09 1.57
C ALA A 19 -5.02 -7.93 0.43
N PHE A 20 -3.85 -8.57 0.51
CA PHE A 20 -2.83 -8.56 -0.54
C PHE A 20 -2.59 -9.98 -1.09
N ASN A 21 -3.66 -10.77 -1.30
CA ASN A 21 -3.52 -12.17 -1.71
C ASN A 21 -2.79 -12.38 -3.06
N LYS A 22 -2.92 -11.45 -4.02
CA LYS A 22 -2.27 -11.51 -5.33
C LYS A 22 -0.84 -10.99 -5.31
N HIS A 23 -0.62 -9.81 -4.73
CA HIS A 23 0.64 -9.08 -4.83
C HIS A 23 1.46 -9.05 -3.54
N GLY A 24 0.91 -9.53 -2.42
CA GLY A 24 1.51 -9.37 -1.09
C GLY A 24 2.86 -10.05 -0.94
N SER A 25 3.05 -11.25 -1.50
CA SER A 25 4.34 -11.95 -1.48
C SER A 25 5.42 -11.21 -2.29
N VAL A 26 5.05 -10.69 -3.46
CA VAL A 26 5.95 -9.92 -4.34
C VAL A 26 6.34 -8.59 -3.68
N ILE A 27 5.37 -7.86 -3.13
CA ILE A 27 5.61 -6.60 -2.41
C ILE A 27 6.52 -6.84 -1.20
N ALA A 28 6.25 -7.90 -0.42
CA ALA A 28 7.06 -8.24 0.74
C ALA A 28 8.51 -8.61 0.37
N SER A 29 8.69 -9.40 -0.69
CA SER A 29 10.02 -9.74 -1.22
C SER A 29 10.79 -8.47 -1.64
N ASN A 30 10.16 -7.61 -2.45
CA ASN A 30 10.79 -6.39 -2.95
C ASN A 30 11.10 -5.40 -1.83
N LEU A 31 10.24 -5.28 -0.80
CA LEU A 31 10.51 -4.46 0.39
C LEU A 31 11.73 -4.97 1.18
N ARG A 32 11.89 -6.28 1.32
CA ARG A 32 13.06 -6.87 1.99
C ARG A 32 14.33 -6.58 1.20
N GLN A 33 14.29 -6.76 -0.12
CA GLN A 33 15.40 -6.44 -1.03
C GLN A 33 15.75 -4.95 -0.98
N PHE A 34 14.75 -4.06 -0.99
CA PHE A 34 14.96 -2.63 -0.84
C PHE A 34 15.67 -2.30 0.48
N GLY A 35 15.21 -2.89 1.59
CA GLY A 35 15.83 -2.72 2.90
C GLY A 35 17.30 -3.18 2.97
N GLU A 36 17.67 -4.18 2.17
CA GLU A 36 19.05 -4.63 2.00
C GLU A 36 19.88 -3.65 1.15
N MET A 37 19.35 -3.19 0.02
CA MET A 37 20.04 -2.22 -0.83
C MET A 37 20.28 -0.88 -0.11
N VAL A 38 19.32 -0.40 0.67
CA VAL A 38 19.51 0.79 1.53
C VAL A 38 20.62 0.58 2.55
N MET A 39 20.76 -0.64 3.10
CA MET A 39 21.85 -0.96 4.03
C MET A 39 23.20 -0.92 3.31
N ILE A 40 23.30 -1.53 2.13
CA ILE A 40 24.52 -1.55 1.31
C ILE A 40 24.92 -0.13 0.92
N ALA A 41 23.98 0.67 0.37
CA ALA A 41 24.21 2.08 0.04
C ALA A 41 24.71 2.87 1.25
N GLY A 42 24.09 2.69 2.43
CA GLY A 42 24.53 3.34 3.67
C GLY A 42 25.91 2.89 4.17
N GLN A 43 26.34 1.66 3.87
CA GLN A 43 27.71 1.20 4.15
C GLN A 43 28.71 1.82 3.17
N SER A 44 28.39 1.82 1.87
CA SER A 44 29.23 2.42 0.82
C SER A 44 29.42 3.92 1.03
N LEU A 45 28.36 4.67 1.39
CA LEU A 45 28.46 6.09 1.72
C LEU A 45 29.34 6.34 2.95
N ARG A 46 29.22 5.52 4.00
CA ARG A 46 30.09 5.64 5.19
C ARG A 46 31.56 5.38 4.85
N LYS A 47 31.85 4.40 3.99
CA LYS A 47 33.20 4.14 3.48
C LYS A 47 33.73 5.35 2.68
N MET A 48 32.89 5.92 1.81
CA MET A 48 33.20 7.12 1.03
C MET A 48 33.53 8.31 1.93
N TYR A 49 32.66 8.67 2.88
CA TYR A 49 32.90 9.80 3.77
C TYR A 49 34.17 9.63 4.60
N ARG A 50 34.44 8.43 5.12
CA ARG A 50 35.69 8.12 5.85
C ARG A 50 36.92 8.32 4.97
N LYS A 51 36.92 7.81 3.73
CA LYS A 51 38.05 8.01 2.81
C LYS A 51 38.17 9.46 2.39
N GLY A 52 37.07 10.19 2.18
CA GLY A 52 37.08 11.61 1.84
C GLY A 52 37.78 12.46 2.91
N SER A 53 37.49 12.22 4.19
CA SER A 53 38.20 12.86 5.31
C SER A 53 39.72 12.59 5.28
N PHE A 54 40.11 11.35 4.95
CA PHE A 54 41.52 10.99 4.77
C PHE A 54 42.18 11.70 3.56
N VAL A 55 41.45 11.95 2.47
CA VAL A 55 41.96 12.71 1.31
C VAL A 55 42.39 14.10 1.76
N PHE A 56 41.52 14.87 2.42
CA PHE A 56 41.84 16.23 2.87
C PHE A 56 43.03 16.25 3.82
N THR A 57 43.03 15.37 4.82
CA THR A 57 44.15 15.25 5.77
C THR A 57 45.47 14.95 5.06
N SER A 58 45.45 14.07 4.05
CA SER A 58 46.65 13.74 3.27
C SER A 58 47.10 14.90 2.40
N PHE A 59 46.16 15.63 1.80
CA PHE A 59 46.46 16.82 1.01
C PHE A 59 47.16 17.87 1.86
N ASP A 60 46.63 18.19 3.04
CA ASP A 60 47.21 19.16 3.96
C ASP A 60 48.65 18.78 4.34
N ILE A 61 48.88 17.53 4.74
CA ILE A 61 50.22 17.02 5.12
C ILE A 61 51.22 17.18 3.98
N GLU A 62 50.86 16.72 2.77
CA GLU A 62 51.78 16.71 1.64
C GLU A 62 52.04 18.12 1.10
N ILE A 63 51.02 18.99 1.08
CA ILE A 63 51.16 20.41 0.67
C ILE A 63 52.02 21.17 1.67
N GLU A 64 51.78 21.02 2.98
CA GLU A 64 52.62 21.64 4.00
C GLU A 64 54.08 21.18 3.90
N ALA A 65 54.32 19.90 3.65
CA ALA A 65 55.66 19.36 3.48
C ALA A 65 56.36 19.99 2.25
N MET A 66 55.62 20.16 1.14
CA MET A 66 56.10 20.86 -0.05
C MET A 66 56.41 22.33 0.24
N MET A 67 55.52 23.06 0.92
CA MET A 67 55.75 24.47 1.29
C MET A 67 56.98 24.63 2.19
N LYS A 68 57.09 23.81 3.25
CA LYS A 68 58.24 23.83 4.16
C LYS A 68 59.57 23.55 3.44
N LYS A 69 59.56 22.67 2.43
CA LYS A 69 60.73 22.40 1.59
C LYS A 69 61.04 23.57 0.67
N LEU A 70 60.04 24.17 0.04
CA LEU A 70 60.18 25.28 -0.89
C LEU A 70 60.85 26.50 -0.25
N VAL A 71 60.46 26.85 0.98
CA VAL A 71 61.03 27.98 1.76
C VAL A 71 62.53 27.81 2.01
N LYS A 72 63.04 26.57 2.02
CA LYS A 72 64.44 26.24 2.35
C LYS A 72 65.34 26.05 1.12
N LEU A 73 64.84 26.27 -0.09
CA LEU A 73 65.56 25.98 -1.34
C LEU A 73 66.02 27.27 -2.05
N GLU A 74 67.31 27.34 -2.43
CA GLU A 74 67.82 28.35 -3.39
C GLU A 74 67.48 27.98 -4.85
N TYR A 75 67.33 26.68 -5.16
CA TYR A 75 66.94 26.14 -6.47
C TYR A 75 65.99 24.94 -6.30
N GLY A 76 65.08 24.69 -7.26
CA GLY A 76 63.98 23.73 -7.12
C GLY A 76 64.36 22.24 -7.11
N ASP A 77 63.76 21.44 -6.21
CA ASP A 77 63.91 19.97 -6.11
C ASP A 77 62.74 19.23 -6.81
N ILE A 78 62.78 19.20 -8.14
CA ILE A 78 61.68 18.70 -8.99
C ILE A 78 61.28 17.25 -8.66
N ARG A 79 62.25 16.37 -8.32
CA ARG A 79 61.96 14.96 -7.99
C ARG A 79 61.14 14.86 -6.70
N TYR A 80 61.49 15.65 -5.68
CA TYR A 80 60.73 15.69 -4.43
C TYR A 80 59.27 16.11 -4.66
N PHE A 81 59.04 17.24 -5.35
CA PHE A 81 57.69 17.76 -5.60
C PHE A 81 56.88 16.81 -6.49
N SER A 82 57.48 16.27 -7.55
CA SER A 82 56.82 15.29 -8.43
C SER A 82 56.39 14.03 -7.67
N GLY A 83 57.24 13.50 -6.77
CA GLY A 83 56.88 12.35 -5.93
C GLY A 83 55.67 12.62 -5.02
N ARG A 84 55.61 13.81 -4.40
CA ARG A 84 54.50 14.25 -3.55
C ARG A 84 53.20 14.42 -4.36
N LEU A 85 53.28 15.08 -5.52
CA LEU A 85 52.14 15.24 -6.44
C LEU A 85 51.60 13.89 -6.93
N ASN A 86 52.48 12.94 -7.25
CA ASN A 86 52.08 11.58 -7.62
C ASN A 86 51.36 10.86 -6.48
N LYS A 87 51.79 11.05 -5.23
CA LYS A 87 51.11 10.51 -4.05
C LYS A 87 49.69 11.07 -3.91
N LEU A 88 49.52 12.39 -4.09
CA LEU A 88 48.20 13.03 -4.09
C LEU A 88 47.31 12.53 -5.23
N ALA A 89 47.87 12.37 -6.43
CA ALA A 89 47.15 11.83 -7.59
C ALA A 89 46.64 10.40 -7.33
N ASN A 90 47.46 9.54 -6.71
CA ASN A 90 47.07 8.18 -6.34
C ASN A 90 45.93 8.17 -5.31
N ILE A 91 46.00 9.04 -4.30
CA ILE A 91 44.94 9.19 -3.28
C ILE A 91 43.61 9.60 -3.94
N VAL A 92 43.64 10.55 -4.86
CA VAL A 92 42.46 10.97 -5.63
C VAL A 92 41.92 9.82 -6.48
N LYS A 93 42.79 9.07 -7.16
CA LYS A 93 42.40 7.91 -7.98
C LYS A 93 41.67 6.86 -7.14
N GLU A 94 42.22 6.50 -5.99
CA GLU A 94 41.56 5.56 -5.05
C GLU A 94 40.22 6.08 -4.55
N PHE A 95 40.15 7.37 -4.19
CA PHE A 95 38.92 7.96 -3.70
C PHE A 95 37.82 7.99 -4.77
N ARG A 96 38.17 8.29 -6.03
CA ARG A 96 37.23 8.25 -7.16
C ARG A 96 36.56 6.89 -7.34
N VAL A 97 37.30 5.79 -7.14
CA VAL A 97 36.73 4.44 -7.21
C VAL A 97 35.67 4.25 -6.12
N ILE A 98 35.97 4.67 -4.89
CA ILE A 98 35.03 4.55 -3.76
C ILE A 98 33.78 5.44 -3.96
N VAL A 99 33.95 6.64 -4.54
CA VAL A 99 32.81 7.51 -4.91
C VAL A 99 31.92 6.82 -5.94
N ALA A 100 32.51 6.20 -6.97
CA ALA A 100 31.76 5.47 -7.98
C ALA A 100 31.01 4.26 -7.39
N GLU A 101 31.64 3.48 -6.50
CA GLU A 101 30.99 2.38 -5.77
C GLU A 101 29.78 2.86 -4.96
N ALA A 102 29.93 3.97 -4.23
CA ALA A 102 28.85 4.54 -3.44
C ALA A 102 27.70 5.07 -4.32
N SER A 103 28.02 5.78 -5.40
CA SER A 103 27.03 6.26 -6.37
C SER A 103 26.23 5.11 -6.97
N LYS A 104 26.91 4.04 -7.41
CA LYS A 104 26.25 2.85 -7.95
C LYS A 104 25.32 2.21 -6.91
N SER A 105 25.80 2.04 -5.68
CA SER A 105 25.00 1.45 -4.60
C SER A 105 23.72 2.24 -4.31
N VAL A 106 23.77 3.57 -4.42
CA VAL A 106 22.60 4.45 -4.28
C VAL A 106 21.63 4.26 -5.43
N MET A 107 22.12 4.26 -6.68
CA MET A 107 21.27 4.03 -7.87
C MET A 107 20.60 2.65 -7.83
N ASP A 108 21.31 1.61 -7.40
CA ASP A 108 20.75 0.26 -7.26
C ASP A 108 19.60 0.24 -6.23
N ALA A 109 19.73 0.98 -5.13
CA ALA A 109 18.66 1.13 -4.15
C ALA A 109 17.45 1.90 -4.69
N GLU A 110 17.67 2.95 -5.50
CA GLU A 110 16.60 3.71 -6.15
C GLU A 110 15.82 2.88 -7.17
N ASN A 111 16.50 2.09 -7.99
CA ASN A 111 15.84 1.21 -8.95
C ASN A 111 14.92 0.20 -8.26
N VAL A 112 15.35 -0.37 -7.12
CA VAL A 112 14.50 -1.28 -6.34
C VAL A 112 13.35 -0.54 -5.67
N ARG A 113 13.54 0.70 -5.20
CA ARG A 113 12.47 1.56 -4.66
C ARG A 113 11.36 1.73 -5.68
N ASP A 114 11.70 2.11 -6.91
CA ASP A 114 10.72 2.41 -7.95
C ASP A 114 9.89 1.18 -8.32
N GLY A 115 10.53 0.00 -8.32
CA GLY A 115 9.84 -1.29 -8.45
C GLY A 115 8.86 -1.57 -7.31
N VAL A 116 9.27 -1.34 -6.06
CA VAL A 116 8.39 -1.50 -4.88
C VAL A 116 7.19 -0.54 -4.94
N GLU A 117 7.44 0.72 -5.28
CA GLU A 117 6.41 1.78 -5.33
C GLU A 117 5.30 1.44 -6.31
N LYS A 118 5.67 0.95 -7.51
CA LYS A 118 4.70 0.51 -8.52
C LYS A 118 3.70 -0.52 -7.97
N TYR A 119 4.20 -1.59 -7.33
CA TYR A 119 3.32 -2.63 -6.78
C TYR A 119 2.48 -2.15 -5.60
N ILE A 120 2.98 -1.19 -4.80
CA ILE A 120 2.19 -0.58 -3.72
C ILE A 120 1.02 0.25 -4.28
N ILE A 121 1.24 0.95 -5.40
CA ILE A 121 0.18 1.72 -6.08
C ILE A 121 -0.90 0.76 -6.61
N GLU A 122 -0.51 -0.29 -7.33
CA GLU A 122 -1.44 -1.31 -7.85
C GLU A 122 -2.26 -1.95 -6.71
N ALA A 123 -1.61 -2.33 -5.61
CA ALA A 123 -2.29 -2.91 -4.45
C ALA A 123 -3.26 -1.94 -3.77
N ARG A 124 -2.97 -0.63 -3.78
CA ARG A 124 -3.88 0.40 -3.25
C ARG A 124 -5.13 0.54 -4.12
N GLU A 125 -4.99 0.43 -5.44
CA GLU A 125 -6.14 0.45 -6.36
C GLU A 125 -7.07 -0.76 -6.14
N GLU A 126 -6.51 -1.96 -5.97
CA GLU A 126 -7.32 -3.15 -5.64
C GLU A 126 -8.11 -3.01 -4.33
N LEU A 127 -7.52 -2.37 -3.31
CA LEU A 127 -8.20 -2.10 -2.03
C LEU A 127 -9.36 -1.10 -2.18
N LEU A 128 -9.23 -0.10 -3.05
CA LEU A 128 -10.30 0.87 -3.31
C LEU A 128 -11.52 0.18 -3.93
N ILE A 129 -11.29 -0.69 -4.92
CA ILE A 129 -12.34 -1.50 -5.55
C ILE A 129 -13.05 -2.37 -4.51
N THR A 130 -12.28 -3.05 -3.65
CA THR A 130 -12.84 -3.88 -2.58
C THR A 130 -13.69 -3.07 -1.62
N ASN A 131 -13.26 -1.86 -1.26
CA ASN A 131 -14.02 -0.97 -0.38
C ASN A 131 -15.33 -0.48 -1.01
N ASP A 132 -15.34 -0.23 -2.32
CA ASP A 132 -16.56 0.10 -3.06
C ASP A 132 -17.54 -1.08 -3.04
N ILE A 133 -17.07 -2.31 -3.31
CA ILE A 133 -17.90 -3.53 -3.20
C ILE A 133 -18.47 -3.69 -1.79
N MET A 134 -17.66 -3.50 -0.75
CA MET A 134 -18.13 -3.59 0.63
C MET A 134 -19.20 -2.56 0.97
N ARG A 135 -19.07 -1.31 0.48
CA ARG A 135 -20.09 -0.27 0.65
C ARG A 135 -21.41 -0.67 -0.02
N HIS A 136 -21.35 -1.26 -1.22
CA HIS A 136 -22.54 -1.79 -1.89
C HIS A 136 -23.19 -2.91 -1.09
N LEU A 137 -22.42 -3.90 -0.62
CA LEU A 137 -22.94 -4.99 0.20
C LEU A 137 -23.59 -4.51 1.50
N GLN A 138 -23.00 -3.52 2.17
CA GLN A 138 -23.60 -2.91 3.36
C GLN A 138 -24.92 -2.21 3.05
N SER A 139 -25.00 -1.47 1.93
CA SER A 139 -26.24 -0.84 1.50
C SER A 139 -27.33 -1.88 1.19
N THR A 140 -26.97 -2.96 0.51
CA THR A 140 -27.89 -4.07 0.23
C THR A 140 -28.38 -4.72 1.52
N ALA A 141 -27.50 -4.96 2.50
CA ALA A 141 -27.89 -5.53 3.79
C ALA A 141 -28.91 -4.64 4.54
N VAL A 142 -28.75 -3.31 4.49
CA VAL A 142 -29.72 -2.36 5.06
C VAL A 142 -31.07 -2.47 4.35
N HIS A 143 -31.08 -2.56 3.02
CA HIS A 143 -32.33 -2.75 2.28
C HIS A 143 -33.01 -4.09 2.58
N LEU A 144 -32.24 -5.16 2.73
CA LEU A 144 -32.78 -6.46 3.11
C LEU A 144 -33.40 -6.45 4.51
N ASP A 145 -32.79 -5.75 5.47
CA ASP A 145 -33.38 -5.55 6.81
C ASP A 145 -34.71 -4.79 6.75
N GLN A 146 -34.80 -3.76 5.89
CA GLN A 146 -36.06 -3.03 5.66
C GLN A 146 -37.14 -3.94 5.06
N VAL A 147 -36.79 -4.76 4.07
CA VAL A 147 -37.71 -5.74 3.47
C VAL A 147 -38.17 -6.75 4.53
N ASN A 148 -37.25 -7.27 5.34
CA ASN A 148 -37.58 -8.23 6.39
C ASN A 148 -38.59 -7.65 7.41
N LYS A 149 -38.41 -6.39 7.82
CA LYS A 149 -39.35 -5.70 8.71
C LYS A 149 -40.75 -5.56 8.11
N ILE A 150 -40.83 -5.25 6.81
CA ILE A 150 -42.12 -5.18 6.09
C ILE A 150 -42.78 -6.56 6.03
N LEU A 151 -42.02 -7.63 5.80
CA LEU A 151 -42.55 -8.98 5.75
C LEU A 151 -43.09 -9.45 7.11
N ILE A 152 -42.38 -9.14 8.21
CA ILE A 152 -42.86 -9.42 9.57
C ILE A 152 -44.19 -8.69 9.84
N ASP A 153 -44.30 -7.41 9.48
CA ASP A 153 -45.55 -6.65 9.63
C ASP A 153 -46.71 -7.25 8.81
N TYR A 154 -46.44 -7.79 7.62
CA TYR A 154 -47.45 -8.52 6.84
C TYR A 154 -47.84 -9.85 7.48
N GLU A 155 -46.87 -10.60 8.00
CA GLU A 155 -47.11 -11.88 8.69
C GLU A 155 -48.01 -11.67 9.91
N ASP A 156 -47.67 -10.71 10.76
CA ASP A 156 -48.46 -10.35 11.96
C ASP A 156 -49.90 -10.01 11.58
N LYS A 157 -50.10 -9.14 10.57
CA LYS A 157 -51.45 -8.76 10.09
C LYS A 157 -52.25 -9.92 9.54
N LEU A 158 -51.61 -10.86 8.84
CA LEU A 158 -52.30 -12.05 8.31
C LEU A 158 -52.72 -13.00 9.44
N ILE A 159 -51.88 -13.16 10.47
CA ILE A 159 -52.19 -13.94 11.66
C ILE A 159 -53.38 -13.33 12.42
N ASP A 160 -53.36 -12.00 12.61
CA ASP A 160 -54.46 -11.26 13.25
C ASP A 160 -55.76 -11.46 12.48
N LEU A 161 -55.75 -11.24 11.16
CA LEU A 161 -56.93 -11.41 10.30
C LEU A 161 -57.45 -12.85 10.33
N ASN A 162 -56.57 -13.85 10.25
CA ASN A 162 -56.98 -15.25 10.36
C ASN A 162 -57.64 -15.57 11.70
N THR A 163 -57.14 -14.98 12.79
CA THR A 163 -57.72 -15.12 14.13
C THR A 163 -59.12 -14.50 14.20
N GLU A 164 -59.30 -13.30 13.65
CA GLU A 164 -60.60 -12.64 13.54
C GLU A 164 -61.61 -13.46 12.71
N MET A 165 -61.15 -14.04 11.59
CA MET A 165 -61.98 -14.88 10.73
C MET A 165 -62.48 -16.13 11.45
N ILE A 166 -61.62 -16.85 12.17
CA ILE A 166 -62.01 -18.02 12.97
C ILE A 166 -63.10 -17.64 13.99
N GLN A 167 -62.91 -16.52 14.70
CA GLN A 167 -63.87 -16.04 15.70
C GLN A 167 -65.23 -15.63 15.10
N ALA A 168 -65.23 -15.14 13.86
CA ALA A 168 -66.45 -14.71 13.18
C ALA A 168 -67.19 -15.88 12.50
N GLU A 169 -66.47 -16.92 12.05
CA GLU A 169 -67.03 -18.21 11.63
C GLU A 169 -67.73 -18.92 12.79
N GLU A 170 -67.09 -18.97 13.98
CA GLU A 170 -67.70 -19.53 15.20
C GLU A 170 -69.02 -18.83 15.60
N LYS A 171 -69.24 -17.60 15.14
CA LYS A 171 -70.43 -16.80 15.42
C LYS A 171 -71.42 -16.75 14.24
N ASP A 172 -71.16 -17.46 13.15
CA ASP A 172 -72.01 -17.53 11.94
C ASP A 172 -72.25 -16.16 11.25
N ILE A 173 -71.28 -15.22 11.37
CA ILE A 173 -71.39 -13.82 10.88
C ILE A 173 -70.56 -13.57 9.61
N LEU A 174 -69.81 -14.56 9.13
CA LEU A 174 -68.79 -14.34 8.10
C LEU A 174 -69.30 -14.67 6.69
N GLU A 175 -69.40 -13.66 5.82
CA GLU A 175 -69.70 -13.83 4.39
C GLU A 175 -68.58 -13.16 3.56
N ILE A 176 -67.64 -13.95 3.01
CA ILE A 176 -66.55 -13.44 2.18
C ILE A 176 -67.06 -13.22 0.75
N SER A 177 -66.88 -12.02 0.22
CA SER A 177 -67.29 -11.70 -1.15
C SER A 177 -66.17 -11.92 -2.17
N ILE A 178 -66.55 -12.07 -3.44
CA ILE A 178 -65.59 -12.08 -4.57
C ILE A 178 -64.77 -10.78 -4.62
N THR A 179 -65.36 -9.66 -4.19
CA THR A 179 -64.70 -8.35 -4.16
C THR A 179 -63.52 -8.34 -3.18
N ASP A 180 -63.64 -9.03 -2.05
CA ASP A 180 -62.56 -9.14 -1.06
C ASP A 180 -61.36 -9.90 -1.64
N LEU A 181 -61.61 -10.99 -2.37
CA LEU A 181 -60.56 -11.74 -3.07
C LEU A 181 -59.88 -10.93 -4.19
N GLN A 182 -60.61 -10.02 -4.84
CA GLN A 182 -60.05 -9.11 -5.85
C GLN A 182 -59.12 -8.05 -5.24
N TYR A 183 -59.44 -7.52 -4.05
CA TYR A 183 -58.55 -6.61 -3.33
C TYR A 183 -57.25 -7.31 -2.90
N LEU A 184 -57.33 -8.56 -2.42
CA LEU A 184 -56.15 -9.34 -2.07
C LEU A 184 -55.24 -9.56 -3.30
N LYS A 185 -55.82 -9.93 -4.44
CA LYS A 185 -55.08 -10.11 -5.69
C LYS A 185 -54.37 -8.83 -6.13
N SER A 186 -55.04 -7.68 -6.02
CA SER A 186 -54.47 -6.38 -6.37
C SER A 186 -53.26 -6.02 -5.51
N SER A 187 -53.31 -6.36 -4.21
CA SER A 187 -52.20 -6.17 -3.28
C SER A 187 -51.00 -7.05 -3.62
N ILE A 188 -51.24 -8.31 -4.01
CA ILE A 188 -50.19 -9.23 -4.49
C ILE A 188 -49.51 -8.68 -5.75
N ASP A 189 -50.26 -8.09 -6.68
CA ASP A 189 -49.69 -7.54 -7.92
C ASP A 189 -48.84 -6.28 -7.66
N ILE A 190 -49.16 -5.48 -6.64
CA ILE A 190 -48.30 -4.36 -6.20
C ILE A 190 -46.99 -4.90 -5.62
N LEU A 191 -47.07 -5.96 -4.80
CA LEU A 191 -45.91 -6.62 -4.19
C LEU A 191 -44.96 -7.18 -5.26
N LYS A 192 -45.50 -7.84 -6.29
CA LYS A 192 -44.73 -8.32 -7.45
C LYS A 192 -43.99 -7.18 -8.17
N LYS A 193 -44.67 -6.07 -8.48
CA LYS A 193 -44.04 -4.89 -9.10
C LYS A 193 -42.96 -4.26 -8.22
N SER A 194 -43.10 -4.34 -6.90
CA SER A 194 -42.07 -3.87 -5.97
C SER A 194 -40.83 -4.76 -6.00
N HIS A 195 -41.03 -6.08 -5.99
CA HIS A 195 -39.96 -7.07 -6.11
C HIS A 195 -39.21 -6.94 -7.45
N ASP A 196 -39.93 -6.79 -8.57
CA ASP A 196 -39.32 -6.60 -9.89
C ASP A 196 -38.42 -5.36 -9.91
N ARG A 197 -38.87 -4.24 -9.33
CA ARG A 197 -38.07 -3.01 -9.22
C ARG A 197 -36.82 -3.19 -8.36
N PHE A 198 -36.86 -4.04 -7.34
CA PHE A 198 -35.70 -4.37 -6.51
C PHE A 198 -34.67 -5.17 -7.32
N VAL A 199 -35.10 -6.26 -7.97
CA VAL A 199 -34.23 -7.11 -8.80
C VAL A 199 -33.57 -6.31 -9.93
N HIS A 200 -34.30 -5.39 -10.57
CA HIS A 200 -33.76 -4.63 -11.70
C HIS A 200 -32.95 -3.38 -11.30
N LYS A 201 -33.07 -2.86 -10.07
CA LYS A 201 -32.19 -1.77 -9.60
C LYS A 201 -30.74 -2.23 -9.37
N GLU A 202 -30.50 -3.51 -9.11
CA GLU A 202 -29.13 -4.07 -9.07
C GLU A 202 -28.48 -4.18 -10.46
N SER A 203 -29.25 -4.04 -11.55
CA SER A 203 -28.72 -4.16 -12.92
C SER A 203 -28.27 -2.85 -13.57
N LEU A 204 -28.36 -1.71 -12.85
CA LEU A 204 -28.10 -0.36 -13.37
C LEU A 204 -26.98 0.42 -12.65
N ASN A 205 -26.12 -0.25 -11.87
CA ASN A 205 -24.89 0.37 -11.35
C ASN A 205 -23.66 -0.44 -11.77
#